data_AF-A0A3S1HUF5-F1
#
_entry.id   AF-A0A3S1HUF5-F1
#
_cell.length_a   1.000
_cell.length_b   1.000
_cell.length_c   1.000
_cell.angle_alpha   90.00
_cell.angle_beta   90.00
_cell.angle_gamma   90.00
#
_symmetry.space_group_name_H-M   'P 1'
#
loop_
_entity.id
_entity.type
_entity.pdbx_description
1 polymer ?
#
loop_
_entity_poly.entity_id
_entity_poly.type
_entity_poly.pdbx_seq_one_letter_code
_entity_poly.pdbx_strand_id
1 'polypeptide(L)'
;MEYGSRKVTLLGGLASTRRIRMLLASTAVATSLATLATGIPASAQSVSISGDVDPTPAASPNWNVGGQLFVGKSGTGTLDIEAGGTVASTFGFVGRDPGSIGTATVTGTGSTWTNSGELTVGLFGNGTLNVEDGGKVTDFNGYIGYHSGSTGTVTVTGAGSTWTNSGWLFIG
;
A
#
# COMPACT_ATOMS: atom_id res chain seq x y z
N MET A 1 -3.26 45.03 79.54
CA MET A 1 -4.27 43.98 79.38
C MET A 1 -5.61 44.58 79.76
N GLU A 2 -6.69 44.15 79.09
CA GLU A 2 -8.09 44.63 79.14
C GLU A 2 -8.44 45.73 78.10
N TYR A 3 -8.95 45.32 76.92
CA TYR A 3 -10.38 45.27 76.50
C TYR A 3 -10.98 46.69 76.36
N GLY A 4 -11.25 47.25 75.18
CA GLY A 4 -12.03 46.72 74.07
C GLY A 4 -13.26 47.61 73.82
N SER A 5 -13.59 47.84 72.54
CA SER A 5 -14.91 48.21 71.98
C SER A 5 -15.30 49.72 71.99
N ARG A 6 -16.03 50.33 71.04
CA ARG A 6 -17.12 49.91 70.12
C ARG A 6 -17.36 50.91 68.94
N LYS A 7 -18.17 50.44 67.95
CA LYS A 7 -19.16 51.16 67.08
C LYS A 7 -18.62 52.13 66.01
N VAL A 8 -18.78 51.95 64.69
CA VAL A 8 -19.96 51.76 63.80
C VAL A 8 -20.74 53.06 63.47
N THR A 9 -20.55 53.54 62.21
CA THR A 9 -21.52 54.19 61.27
C THR A 9 -21.87 55.69 61.46
N LEU A 10 -21.87 56.58 60.45
CA LEU A 10 -22.91 56.72 59.39
C LEU A 10 -22.50 57.61 58.19
N LEU A 11 -23.26 57.40 57.11
CA LEU A 11 -23.24 57.89 55.73
C LEU A 11 -23.25 59.42 55.51
N GLY A 12 -22.82 59.84 54.31
CA GLY A 12 -23.35 61.05 53.66
C GLY A 12 -22.54 61.52 52.45
N GLY A 13 -23.19 61.64 51.28
CA GLY A 13 -22.66 62.45 50.16
C GLY A 13 -23.12 62.00 48.78
N LEU A 14 -24.00 62.78 48.16
CA LEU A 14 -24.82 62.45 47.00
C LEU A 14 -24.13 62.58 45.62
N ALA A 15 -24.66 61.78 44.68
CA ALA A 15 -24.97 62.08 43.26
C ALA A 15 -23.85 62.53 42.30
N SER A 16 -23.60 61.70 41.27
CA SER A 16 -23.70 62.15 39.86
C SER A 16 -23.77 60.97 38.89
N THR A 17 -24.84 60.92 38.12
CA THR A 17 -25.15 59.92 37.09
C THR A 17 -24.42 60.26 35.78
N ARG A 18 -23.69 59.32 35.17
CA ARG A 18 -23.46 59.33 33.70
C ARG A 18 -23.61 57.94 33.10
N ARG A 19 -24.42 57.91 32.05
CA ARG A 19 -24.97 56.73 31.36
C ARG A 19 -23.94 56.03 30.48
N ILE A 20 -24.01 54.70 30.49
CA ILE A 20 -23.97 53.76 29.36
C ILE A 20 -22.78 53.87 28.39
N ARG A 21 -21.97 52.80 28.34
CA ARG A 21 -21.69 52.02 27.11
C ARG A 21 -21.13 50.66 27.51
N MET A 22 -22.04 49.69 27.60
CA MET A 22 -21.73 48.27 27.70
C MET A 22 -21.27 47.82 26.31
N LEU A 23 -19.97 47.54 26.14
CA LEU A 23 -19.47 46.86 24.95
C LEU A 23 -19.24 45.41 25.35
N LEU A 24 -20.19 44.54 25.01
CA LEU A 24 -20.03 43.09 25.09
C LEU A 24 -18.93 42.72 24.10
N ALA A 25 -17.78 42.26 24.59
CA ALA A 25 -16.81 41.58 23.74
C ALA A 25 -17.43 40.24 23.31
N SER A 26 -18.02 40.23 22.12
CA SER A 26 -18.55 39.04 21.48
C SER A 26 -17.41 38.05 21.25
N THR A 27 -17.40 36.95 22.00
CA THR A 27 -16.57 35.80 21.71
C THR A 27 -17.01 35.23 20.36
N ALA A 28 -16.17 35.42 19.34
CA ALA A 28 -16.28 34.65 18.11
C ALA A 28 -15.88 33.21 18.43
N VAL A 29 -16.87 32.33 18.60
CA VAL A 29 -16.62 30.89 18.51
C VAL A 29 -16.44 30.61 17.01
N ALA A 30 -15.19 30.58 16.57
CA ALA A 30 -14.85 30.04 15.26
C ALA A 30 -15.09 28.52 15.31
N THR A 31 -16.28 28.08 14.93
CA THR A 31 -16.51 26.67 14.60
C THR A 31 -15.85 26.42 13.25
N SER A 32 -14.57 26.04 13.26
CA SER A 32 -13.97 25.39 12.11
C SER A 32 -14.69 24.05 11.91
N LEU A 33 -15.49 23.99 10.85
CA LEU A 33 -16.03 22.73 10.33
C LEU A 33 -14.83 21.90 9.88
N ALA A 34 -14.50 20.85 10.64
CA ALA A 34 -13.58 19.83 10.17
C ALA A 34 -14.21 19.18 8.94
N THR A 35 -13.71 19.48 7.75
CA THR A 35 -13.90 18.58 6.62
C THR A 35 -13.30 17.24 7.03
N LEU A 36 -14.14 16.24 7.28
CA LEU A 36 -13.69 14.85 7.20
C LEU A 36 -13.18 14.70 5.76
N ALA A 37 -11.87 14.82 5.58
CA ALA A 37 -11.24 14.06 4.53
C ALA A 37 -11.63 12.62 4.87
N THR A 38 -12.57 12.05 4.12
CA THR A 38 -12.72 10.61 4.04
C THR A 38 -11.37 10.14 3.57
N GLY A 39 -10.49 9.84 4.52
CA GLY A 39 -9.14 9.38 4.26
C GLY A 39 -9.30 8.12 3.45
N ILE A 40 -9.20 8.25 2.14
CA ILE A 40 -8.76 7.15 1.31
C ILE A 40 -7.42 6.81 1.97
N PRO A 41 -7.28 5.65 2.63
CA PRO A 41 -6.01 5.31 3.22
C PRO A 41 -4.99 5.48 2.11
N ALA A 42 -3.94 6.28 2.34
CA ALA A 42 -2.80 6.29 1.47
C ALA A 42 -2.29 4.85 1.51
N SER A 43 -2.60 4.06 0.48
CA SER A 43 -2.17 2.68 0.42
C SER A 43 -0.65 2.72 0.47
N ALA A 44 -0.07 2.20 1.55
CA ALA A 44 1.38 2.15 1.66
C ALA A 44 1.88 1.24 0.55
N GLN A 45 2.93 1.66 -0.16
CA GLN A 45 3.66 0.79 -1.07
C GLN A 45 3.95 -0.53 -0.34
N SER A 46 3.60 -1.65 -0.96
CA SER A 46 3.70 -2.95 -0.31
C SER A 46 4.24 -4.00 -1.28
N VAL A 47 5.10 -4.85 -0.74
CA VAL A 47 5.36 -6.18 -1.26
C VAL A 47 4.98 -7.14 -0.14
N SER A 48 4.08 -8.07 -0.42
CA SER A 48 3.63 -9.07 0.55
C SER A 48 3.61 -10.46 -0.07
N ILE A 49 3.82 -11.47 0.77
CA ILE A 49 3.87 -12.87 0.36
C ILE A 49 3.03 -13.73 1.31
N SER A 50 2.48 -14.83 0.80
CA SER A 50 1.88 -15.87 1.63
C SER A 50 2.19 -17.26 1.07
N GLY A 51 2.16 -18.27 1.95
CA GLY A 51 2.41 -19.66 1.56
C GLY A 51 3.86 -19.94 1.14
N ASP A 52 4.01 -20.80 0.13
CA ASP A 52 5.29 -21.25 -0.42
C ASP A 52 5.87 -20.22 -1.39
N VAL A 53 6.62 -19.26 -0.85
CA VAL A 53 7.43 -18.30 -1.60
C VAL A 53 8.88 -18.42 -1.13
N ASP A 54 9.85 -18.38 -2.04
CA ASP A 54 11.27 -18.56 -1.73
C ASP A 54 12.10 -17.58 -2.58
N PRO A 55 12.94 -16.72 -2.00
CA PRO A 55 13.32 -16.65 -0.58
C PRO A 55 12.27 -16.03 0.35
N THR A 56 12.43 -16.25 1.66
CA THR A 56 11.70 -15.55 2.73
C THR A 56 12.66 -14.93 3.76
N PRO A 57 12.24 -13.88 4.48
CA PRO A 57 11.03 -13.08 4.29
C PRO A 57 11.13 -12.15 3.07
N ALA A 58 9.98 -11.69 2.56
CA ALA A 58 9.95 -10.62 1.58
C ALA A 58 10.41 -9.29 2.19
N ALA A 59 11.11 -8.47 1.40
CA ALA A 59 11.43 -7.10 1.77
C ALA A 59 10.40 -6.13 1.16
N SER A 60 9.87 -5.20 1.95
CA SER A 60 8.86 -4.24 1.52
C SER A 60 9.32 -2.80 1.83
N PRO A 61 9.06 -1.81 0.95
CA PRO A 61 8.32 -1.93 -0.31
C PRO A 61 9.17 -2.35 -1.50
N ASN A 62 10.49 -2.48 -1.32
CA ASN A 62 11.43 -2.82 -2.40
C ASN A 62 12.12 -4.15 -2.08
N TRP A 63 11.86 -5.18 -2.87
CA TRP A 63 12.47 -6.49 -2.74
C TRP A 63 13.44 -6.77 -3.88
N ASN A 64 14.74 -6.65 -3.59
CA ASN A 64 15.77 -7.10 -4.53
C ASN A 64 16.24 -8.50 -4.17
N VAL A 65 15.78 -9.50 -4.91
CA VAL A 65 16.09 -10.93 -4.70
C VAL A 65 17.50 -11.26 -5.21
N GLY A 66 17.95 -10.62 -6.29
CA GLY A 66 19.27 -10.85 -6.91
C GLY A 66 19.47 -12.23 -7.58
N GLY A 67 18.54 -13.16 -7.42
CA GLY A 67 18.61 -14.53 -7.92
C GLY A 67 17.26 -15.04 -8.40
N GLN A 68 16.94 -16.29 -8.05
CA GLN A 68 15.65 -16.88 -8.40
C GLN A 68 14.61 -16.49 -7.35
N LEU A 69 13.42 -16.08 -7.81
CA LEU A 69 12.24 -15.90 -7.00
C LEU A 69 11.22 -16.98 -7.39
N PHE A 70 10.75 -17.74 -6.40
CA PHE A 70 9.72 -18.75 -6.58
C PHE A 70 8.44 -18.31 -5.87
N VAL A 71 7.32 -18.35 -6.58
CA VAL A 71 5.97 -18.15 -6.04
C VAL A 71 5.20 -19.43 -6.33
N GLY A 72 4.95 -20.25 -5.32
CA GLY A 72 4.48 -21.63 -5.48
C GLY A 72 5.58 -22.50 -6.09
N LYS A 73 6.62 -22.83 -5.32
CA LYS A 73 7.73 -23.68 -5.78
C LYS A 73 7.28 -25.13 -5.90
N SER A 74 6.82 -25.70 -4.80
CA SER A 74 6.28 -27.07 -4.69
C SER A 74 4.93 -27.12 -3.98
N GLY A 75 4.48 -26.01 -3.39
CA GLY A 75 3.16 -25.83 -2.79
C GLY A 75 2.39 -24.67 -3.40
N THR A 76 1.54 -24.05 -2.58
CA THR A 76 0.77 -22.86 -2.95
C THR A 76 1.44 -21.61 -2.39
N GLY A 77 1.75 -20.64 -3.24
CA GLY A 77 2.34 -19.36 -2.83
C GLY A 77 1.70 -18.17 -3.53
N THR A 78 1.66 -17.03 -2.84
CA THR A 78 1.19 -15.76 -3.39
C THR A 78 2.22 -14.65 -3.22
N LEU A 79 2.30 -13.78 -4.21
CA LEU A 79 3.10 -12.55 -4.19
C LEU A 79 2.23 -11.39 -4.64
N ASP A 80 2.09 -10.37 -3.80
CA ASP A 80 1.36 -9.14 -4.12
C ASP A 80 2.31 -7.95 -4.08
N ILE A 81 2.37 -7.20 -5.17
CA ILE A 81 3.18 -5.99 -5.35
C ILE A 81 2.21 -4.84 -5.65
N GLU A 82 1.99 -3.98 -4.65
CA GLU A 82 0.90 -3.02 -4.69
C GLU A 82 1.37 -1.59 -4.41
N ALA A 83 0.57 -0.63 -4.89
CA ALA A 83 0.65 0.79 -4.54
C ALA A 83 2.04 1.44 -4.73
N GLY A 84 2.87 0.93 -5.65
CA GLY A 84 4.24 1.39 -5.90
C GLY A 84 5.34 0.49 -5.33
N GLY A 85 5.01 -0.70 -4.82
CA GLY A 85 5.99 -1.71 -4.43
C GLY A 85 6.85 -2.18 -5.61
N THR A 86 8.08 -2.60 -5.35
CA THR A 86 8.99 -3.08 -6.40
C THR A 86 9.62 -4.40 -6.04
N VAL A 87 9.71 -5.31 -7.02
CA VAL A 87 10.43 -6.57 -6.91
C VAL A 87 11.41 -6.70 -8.07
N ALA A 88 12.63 -7.13 -7.77
CA ALA A 88 13.66 -7.41 -8.75
C ALA A 88 14.24 -8.81 -8.53
N SER A 89 14.35 -9.60 -9.61
CA SER A 89 14.94 -10.94 -9.61
C SER A 89 15.77 -11.16 -10.88
N THR A 90 16.61 -12.19 -10.86
CA THR A 90 17.25 -12.67 -12.09
C THR A 90 16.29 -13.57 -12.84
N PHE A 91 15.65 -14.52 -12.15
CA PHE A 91 14.63 -15.39 -12.72
C PHE A 91 13.39 -15.40 -11.83
N GLY A 92 12.21 -15.34 -12.43
CA GLY A 92 10.93 -15.45 -11.75
C GLY A 92 10.20 -16.73 -12.15
N PHE A 93 9.71 -17.48 -11.17
CA PHE A 93 8.89 -18.68 -11.39
C PHE A 93 7.59 -18.57 -10.61
N VAL A 94 6.46 -18.67 -11.31
CA VAL A 94 5.12 -18.69 -10.72
C VAL A 94 4.50 -20.05 -11.02
N GLY A 95 4.38 -20.93 -10.03
CA GLY A 95 3.97 -22.33 -10.22
C GLY A 95 5.08 -23.17 -10.87
N ARG A 96 6.10 -23.53 -10.09
CA ARG A 96 7.32 -24.18 -10.61
C ARG A 96 7.16 -25.69 -10.82
N ASP A 97 6.90 -26.45 -9.76
CA ASP A 97 6.94 -27.92 -9.77
C ASP A 97 5.56 -28.54 -10.09
N PRO A 98 5.48 -29.82 -10.49
CA PRO A 98 4.19 -30.48 -10.72
C PRO A 98 3.24 -30.38 -9.52
N GLY A 99 2.01 -29.96 -9.76
CA GLY A 99 0.98 -29.78 -8.73
C GLY A 99 1.12 -28.50 -7.87
N SER A 100 2.18 -27.71 -8.06
CA SER A 100 2.33 -26.41 -7.40
C SER A 100 1.36 -25.37 -7.96
N ILE A 101 1.03 -24.36 -7.13
CA ILE A 101 0.16 -23.25 -7.50
C ILE A 101 0.84 -21.94 -7.11
N GLY A 102 1.21 -21.13 -8.10
CA GLY A 102 1.73 -19.79 -7.89
C GLY A 102 0.75 -18.73 -8.36
N THR A 103 0.55 -17.68 -7.55
CA THR A 103 -0.20 -16.49 -7.96
C THR A 103 0.62 -15.24 -7.68
N ALA A 104 0.86 -14.42 -8.68
CA ALA A 104 1.52 -13.13 -8.54
C ALA A 104 0.61 -12.00 -9.04
N THR A 105 0.46 -10.94 -8.25
CA THR A 105 -0.29 -9.73 -8.59
C THR A 105 0.64 -8.52 -8.58
N VAL A 106 0.67 -7.77 -9.67
CA VAL A 106 1.38 -6.49 -9.78
C VAL A 106 0.37 -5.42 -10.11
N THR A 107 -0.06 -4.67 -9.10
CA THR A 107 -1.19 -3.74 -9.23
C THR A 107 -0.90 -2.34 -8.69
N GLY A 108 -1.47 -1.33 -9.32
CA GLY A 108 -1.31 0.07 -8.93
C GLY A 108 -0.15 0.76 -9.62
N THR A 109 -0.31 2.06 -9.83
CA THR A 109 0.69 2.89 -10.50
C THR A 109 2.01 2.88 -9.75
N GLY A 110 3.09 2.57 -10.48
CA GLY A 110 4.44 2.49 -9.93
C GLY A 110 4.82 1.12 -9.39
N SER A 111 3.87 0.17 -9.27
CA SER A 111 4.17 -1.19 -8.87
C SER A 111 4.93 -1.91 -9.97
N THR A 112 6.04 -2.56 -9.64
CA THR A 112 6.90 -3.21 -10.64
C THR A 112 7.43 -4.57 -10.22
N TRP A 113 7.51 -5.48 -11.19
CA TRP A 113 8.34 -6.68 -11.09
C TRP A 113 9.29 -6.76 -12.29
N THR A 114 10.59 -6.65 -12.02
CA THR A 114 11.64 -6.70 -13.03
C THR A 114 12.45 -7.98 -12.91
N ASN A 115 12.50 -8.77 -13.98
CA ASN A 115 13.38 -9.92 -14.12
C ASN A 115 14.50 -9.57 -15.11
N SER A 116 15.77 -9.72 -14.73
CA SER A 116 16.87 -9.47 -15.67
C SER A 116 17.06 -10.61 -16.67
N GLY A 117 16.57 -11.81 -16.34
CA GLY A 117 16.49 -12.99 -17.19
C GLY A 117 15.04 -13.38 -17.45
N GLU A 118 14.67 -14.61 -17.12
CA GLU A 118 13.39 -15.20 -17.52
C GLU A 118 12.28 -15.01 -16.49
N LEU A 119 11.04 -14.87 -16.97
CA LEU A 119 9.83 -15.01 -16.17
C LEU A 119 9.01 -16.19 -16.72
N THR A 120 8.80 -17.21 -15.89
CA THR A 120 7.96 -18.36 -16.24
C THR A 120 6.70 -18.40 -15.39
N VAL A 121 5.54 -18.42 -16.04
CA VAL A 121 4.22 -18.56 -15.44
C VAL A 121 3.66 -19.93 -15.82
N GLY A 122 3.70 -20.87 -14.87
CA GLY A 122 3.42 -22.29 -15.08
C GLY A 122 4.58 -22.99 -15.77
N LEU A 123 5.61 -23.41 -15.01
CA LEU A 123 6.73 -24.19 -15.55
C LEU A 123 6.33 -25.66 -15.72
N PHE A 124 6.15 -26.37 -14.61
CA PHE A 124 5.52 -27.70 -14.54
C PHE A 124 4.20 -27.68 -13.75
N GLY A 125 3.93 -26.60 -13.02
CA GLY A 125 2.74 -26.42 -12.19
C GLY A 125 1.74 -25.44 -12.80
N ASN A 126 0.91 -24.86 -11.92
CA ASN A 126 -0.10 -23.87 -12.28
C ASN A 126 0.36 -22.47 -11.85
N GLY A 127 0.58 -21.59 -12.82
CA GLY A 127 0.98 -20.21 -12.57
C GLY A 127 -0.09 -19.21 -13.01
N THR A 128 -0.34 -18.20 -12.18
CA THR A 128 -1.18 -17.05 -12.52
C THR A 128 -0.41 -15.76 -12.30
N LEU A 129 -0.35 -14.89 -13.31
CA LEU A 129 0.18 -13.54 -13.21
C LEU A 129 -0.89 -12.52 -13.59
N ASN A 130 -1.18 -11.61 -12.67
CA ASN A 130 -2.09 -10.49 -12.88
C ASN A 130 -1.29 -9.19 -12.88
N VAL A 131 -1.42 -8.41 -13.95
CA VAL A 131 -0.81 -7.07 -14.08
C VAL A 131 -1.93 -6.07 -14.28
N GLU A 132 -2.18 -5.26 -13.25
CA GLU A 132 -3.44 -4.52 -13.08
C GLU A 132 -3.18 -3.05 -12.74
N ASP A 133 -4.15 -2.17 -13.02
CA ASP A 133 -4.22 -0.78 -12.54
C ASP A 133 -2.91 0.05 -12.61
N GLY A 134 -2.15 -0.10 -13.69
CA GLY A 134 -0.89 0.63 -13.93
C GLY A 134 0.37 -0.10 -13.45
N GLY A 135 0.25 -1.34 -13.01
CA GLY A 135 1.35 -2.23 -12.65
C GLY A 135 2.19 -2.62 -13.88
N LYS A 136 3.47 -2.91 -13.66
CA LYS A 136 4.40 -3.20 -14.75
C LYS A 136 5.27 -4.41 -14.48
N VAL A 137 5.35 -5.30 -15.46
CA VAL A 137 6.26 -6.45 -15.44
C VAL A 137 7.22 -6.34 -16.61
N THR A 138 8.50 -6.60 -16.35
CA THR A 138 9.53 -6.66 -17.38
C THR A 138 10.39 -7.90 -17.21
N ASP A 139 10.80 -8.49 -18.32
CA ASP A 139 11.75 -9.60 -18.36
C ASP A 139 12.53 -9.65 -19.68
N PHE A 140 13.53 -10.53 -19.72
CA PHE A 140 14.18 -10.90 -20.97
C PHE A 140 13.31 -11.87 -21.76
N ASN A 141 13.12 -13.10 -21.28
CA ASN A 141 12.23 -14.08 -21.92
C ASN A 141 11.04 -14.40 -21.03
N GLY A 142 9.85 -14.43 -21.64
CA GLY A 142 8.62 -14.85 -21.00
C GLY A 142 8.19 -16.23 -21.47
N TYR A 143 7.72 -17.05 -20.52
CA TYR A 143 7.16 -18.37 -20.79
C TYR A 143 5.83 -18.53 -20.07
N ILE A 144 4.79 -18.97 -20.78
CA ILE A 144 3.45 -19.23 -20.24
C ILE A 144 3.08 -20.67 -20.56
N GLY A 145 2.91 -21.49 -19.51
CA GLY A 145 2.65 -22.93 -19.65
C GLY A 145 3.78 -23.60 -20.41
N TYR A 146 4.94 -23.79 -19.79
CA TYR A 146 6.14 -24.19 -20.56
C TYR A 146 6.25 -25.69 -20.83
N HIS A 147 5.86 -26.54 -19.88
CA HIS A 147 5.91 -27.99 -20.02
C HIS A 147 4.52 -28.63 -20.16
N SER A 148 4.48 -29.82 -20.75
CA SER A 148 3.27 -30.63 -20.89
C SER A 148 2.56 -30.81 -19.55
N GLY A 149 1.27 -30.46 -19.50
CA GLY A 149 0.43 -30.60 -18.31
C GLY A 149 0.53 -29.42 -17.32
N SER A 150 1.38 -28.42 -17.59
CA SER A 150 1.37 -27.15 -16.85
C SER A 150 0.22 -26.25 -17.32
N THR A 151 -0.12 -25.25 -16.51
CA THR A 151 -1.05 -24.19 -16.91
C THR A 151 -0.45 -22.84 -16.53
N GLY A 152 -0.25 -21.98 -17.52
CA GLY A 152 0.10 -20.58 -17.31
C GLY A 152 -1.06 -19.68 -17.69
N THR A 153 -1.46 -18.77 -16.81
CA THR A 153 -2.44 -17.73 -17.10
C THR A 153 -1.83 -16.36 -16.83
N VAL A 154 -1.86 -15.46 -17.82
CA VAL A 154 -1.42 -14.08 -17.65
C VAL A 154 -2.52 -13.12 -18.08
N THR A 155 -2.88 -12.21 -17.18
CA THR A 155 -3.87 -11.17 -17.41
C THR A 155 -3.20 -9.81 -17.29
N VAL A 156 -3.27 -8.99 -18.35
CA VAL A 156 -2.80 -7.60 -18.32
C VAL A 156 -4.00 -6.70 -18.57
N THR A 157 -4.47 -6.00 -17.54
CA THR A 157 -5.70 -5.19 -17.59
C THR A 157 -5.54 -3.87 -16.84
N GLY A 158 -6.41 -2.91 -17.10
CA GLY A 158 -6.33 -1.57 -16.52
C GLY A 158 -5.43 -0.62 -17.30
N ALA A 159 -5.67 0.69 -17.14
CA ALA A 159 -4.95 1.71 -17.87
C ALA A 159 -3.48 1.80 -17.41
N GLY A 160 -2.55 1.76 -18.35
CA GLY A 160 -1.11 1.88 -18.08
C GLY A 160 -0.43 0.59 -17.62
N SER A 161 -1.18 -0.50 -17.46
CA SER A 161 -0.62 -1.82 -17.14
C SER A 161 0.15 -2.39 -18.32
N THR A 162 1.32 -2.98 -18.06
CA THR A 162 2.18 -3.51 -19.13
C THR A 162 2.95 -4.75 -18.70
N TRP A 163 3.07 -5.71 -19.61
CA TRP A 163 4.10 -6.75 -19.53
C TRP A 163 5.00 -6.66 -20.76
N THR A 164 6.30 -6.43 -20.56
CA THR A 164 7.27 -6.23 -21.64
C THR A 164 8.38 -7.28 -21.58
N ASN A 165 8.54 -8.02 -22.67
CA ASN A 165 9.62 -8.98 -22.86
C ASN A 165 10.63 -8.33 -23.83
N SER A 166 11.93 -8.35 -23.50
CA SER A 166 12.98 -7.81 -24.38
C SER A 166 13.61 -8.85 -25.32
N GLY A 167 13.33 -10.12 -25.07
CA GLY A 167 13.64 -11.28 -25.88
C GLY A 167 12.36 -11.95 -26.37
N TRP A 168 12.24 -13.27 -26.19
CA TRP A 168 11.13 -14.06 -26.71
C TRP A 168 9.98 -14.17 -25.71
N LEU A 169 8.77 -14.28 -26.24
CA LEU A 169 7.59 -14.72 -25.50
C LEU A 169 7.13 -16.07 -26.07
N PHE A 170 7.09 -17.09 -25.22
CA PHE A 170 6.61 -18.43 -25.56
C PHE A 170 5.30 -18.74 -24.81
N ILE A 171 4.35 -19.34 -25.52
CA ILE A 171 3.03 -19.73 -25.00
C ILE A 171 2.76 -21.16 -25.49
N GLY A 172 2.56 -22.12 -24.57
CA GLY A 172 2.46 -23.55 -24.91
C GLY A 172 1.61 -24.42 -23.98
#